data_AF-Q4BZK0-F1
#
_entry.id   AF-Q4BZK0-F1
#
_cell.length_a   1.000
_cell.length_b   1.000
_cell.length_c   1.000
_cell.angle_alpha   90.00
_cell.angle_beta   90.00
_cell.angle_gamma   90.00
#
_symmetry.space_group_name_H-M   'P 1'
#
loop_
_entity.id
_entity.type
_entity.pdbx_description
1 polymer ?
#
loop_
_entity_poly.entity_id
_entity_poly.type
_entity_poly.pdbx_seq_one_letter_code
_entity_poly.pdbx_strand_id
1 'polypeptide(L)'
;MLLFSKPHVSNTGNVPFDADEVIVTDDNGTPDDTDDDFNPDQVLDGEFNVGDVNGNNVLDAGETWKYAKNLTVEDLSTSETIRLEAEEFHLYNYSVEHNNDASADELIRINGHQGHASISFHGETGEYDVLIGYFEENDGHAEGEFKVNGHTIDHWIFDEHLGSHLPNAHTATTRTAAEHLTIETGDVLTLKGYEDGYEFARFDYIELSSKSDGIYENVATVEVGDGYLFSSDISGYINPETTVV
;
A
#
# COMPACT_ATOMS: atom_id res chain seq x y z
N MET A 1 1.03 14.26 6.48
CA MET A 1 1.54 14.50 7.85
C MET A 1 0.47 13.99 8.80
N LEU A 2 0.55 12.72 9.17
CA LEU A 2 -0.38 12.13 10.15
C LEU A 2 0.04 12.62 11.54
N LEU A 3 -0.93 13.07 12.31
CA LEU A 3 -0.73 13.57 13.67
C LEU A 3 -1.01 12.39 14.61
N PHE A 4 0.05 11.76 15.14
CA PHE A 4 -0.09 10.84 16.26
C PHE A 4 -0.77 11.55 17.43
N SER A 5 -1.66 10.86 18.14
CA SER A 5 -2.25 11.42 19.35
C SER A 5 -1.13 11.71 20.37
N LYS A 6 -1.13 12.91 20.97
CA LYS A 6 -0.05 13.32 21.88
C LYS A 6 -0.21 12.59 23.21
N PRO A 7 0.75 11.77 23.67
CA PRO A 7 0.70 11.20 25.01
C PRO A 7 0.69 12.32 26.05
N HIS A 8 -0.05 12.11 27.13
CA HIS A 8 -0.08 12.99 28.28
C HIS A 8 -0.03 12.17 29.57
N VAL A 9 0.51 12.79 30.61
CA VAL A 9 0.64 12.20 31.94
C VAL A 9 -0.08 13.12 32.92
N SER A 10 -1.11 12.58 33.59
CA SER A 10 -1.87 13.32 34.60
C SER A 10 -1.62 12.73 35.99
N ASN A 11 -1.31 13.60 36.96
CA ASN A 11 -1.25 13.21 38.36
C ASN A 11 -2.62 13.45 39.00
N THR A 12 -3.38 12.37 39.17
CA THR A 12 -4.71 12.41 39.81
C THR A 12 -4.66 12.19 41.32
N GLY A 13 -3.47 11.85 41.85
CA GLY A 13 -3.23 11.61 43.26
C GLY A 13 -2.94 12.89 44.04
N ASN A 14 -2.37 12.74 45.24
CA ASN A 14 -2.03 13.84 46.15
C ASN A 14 -0.51 13.97 46.41
N VAL A 15 0.32 13.17 45.73
CA VAL A 15 1.78 13.16 45.89
C VAL A 15 2.40 13.74 44.62
N PRO A 16 3.24 14.78 44.73
CA PRO A 16 3.95 15.34 43.58
C PRO A 16 5.15 14.46 43.18
N PHE A 17 5.58 14.58 41.91
CA PHE A 17 6.73 13.87 41.35
C PHE A 17 7.67 14.87 40.68
N ASP A 18 8.98 14.78 40.96
CA ASP A 18 9.97 15.62 40.28
C ASP A 18 10.05 15.22 38.79
N ALA A 19 10.39 16.16 37.90
CA ALA A 19 10.41 15.88 36.45
C ALA A 19 11.28 14.69 36.05
N ASP A 20 12.39 14.45 36.75
CA ASP A 20 13.31 13.34 36.51
C ASP A 20 12.79 11.99 37.02
N GLU A 21 11.72 11.99 37.82
CA GLU A 21 11.00 10.79 38.26
C GLU A 21 9.89 10.39 37.27
N VAL A 22 9.46 11.31 36.39
CA VAL A 22 8.41 11.05 35.39
C VAL A 22 9.02 10.46 34.11
N ILE A 23 9.13 9.13 34.08
CA ILE A 23 9.61 8.37 32.92
C ILE A 23 8.41 7.90 32.09
N VAL A 24 8.36 8.32 30.83
CA VAL A 24 7.39 7.81 29.84
C VAL A 24 8.14 6.92 28.86
N THR A 25 7.68 5.69 28.71
CA THR A 25 8.11 4.75 27.67
C THR A 25 6.87 4.26 26.93
N ASP A 26 6.95 4.25 25.62
CA ASP A 26 5.98 3.68 24.69
C ASP A 26 6.62 2.42 24.11
N ASP A 27 5.89 1.31 24.12
CA ASP A 27 6.37 0.01 23.67
C ASP A 27 6.07 -0.24 22.19
N ASN A 28 5.64 0.77 21.44
CA ASN A 28 5.28 0.67 20.03
C ASN A 28 4.26 -0.45 19.70
N GLY A 29 3.47 -0.91 20.69
CA GLY A 29 2.51 -2.02 20.54
C GLY A 29 3.14 -3.42 20.62
N THR A 30 4.36 -3.55 21.12
CA THR A 30 5.13 -4.80 21.23
C THR A 30 5.63 -5.06 22.66
N PRO A 31 4.76 -5.47 23.62
CA PRO A 31 5.11 -5.56 25.05
C PRO A 31 6.26 -6.52 25.40
N ASP A 32 6.58 -7.47 24.51
CA ASP A 32 7.65 -8.47 24.68
C ASP A 32 8.90 -8.15 23.84
N ASP A 33 8.89 -7.11 23.01
CA ASP A 33 10.01 -6.67 22.18
C ASP A 33 10.50 -5.30 22.64
N THR A 34 11.63 -5.26 23.33
CA THR A 34 12.20 -4.00 23.84
C THR A 34 13.04 -3.26 22.81
N ASP A 35 13.26 -3.83 21.61
CA ASP A 35 14.17 -3.25 20.62
C ASP A 35 13.55 -2.03 19.92
N ASP A 36 12.22 -1.88 19.91
CA ASP A 36 11.50 -0.75 19.32
C ASP A 36 10.82 0.18 20.34
N ASP A 37 10.93 -0.12 21.64
CA ASP A 37 10.57 0.77 22.75
C ASP A 37 11.17 2.17 22.59
N PHE A 38 10.41 3.19 23.00
CA PHE A 38 10.92 4.55 22.99
C PHE A 38 10.41 5.47 24.08
N ASN A 39 11.22 6.48 24.38
CA ASN A 39 10.86 7.55 25.29
C ASN A 39 10.45 8.80 24.49
N PRO A 40 9.18 9.24 24.53
CA PRO A 40 8.78 10.48 23.89
C PRO A 40 9.38 11.71 24.61
N ASP A 41 9.68 12.76 23.85
CA ASP A 41 10.24 14.00 24.39
C ASP A 41 9.17 14.81 25.13
N GLN A 42 9.55 15.56 26.15
CA GLN A 42 8.66 16.54 26.77
C GLN A 42 8.28 17.63 25.77
N VAL A 43 7.00 18.02 25.75
CA VAL A 43 6.57 19.21 25.02
C VAL A 43 6.74 20.40 25.95
N LEU A 44 7.65 21.32 25.63
CA LEU A 44 7.98 22.46 26.50
C LEU A 44 7.28 23.77 26.07
N ASP A 45 6.90 24.60 27.05
CA ASP A 45 6.64 26.04 26.90
C ASP A 45 7.68 26.81 27.72
N GLY A 46 8.77 27.24 27.06
CA GLY A 46 9.97 27.72 27.73
C GLY A 46 10.82 26.57 28.27
N GLU A 47 11.12 26.59 29.57
CA GLU A 47 11.91 25.56 30.25
C GLU A 47 11.04 24.46 30.91
N PHE A 48 9.71 24.62 30.90
CA PHE A 48 8.78 23.75 31.62
C PHE A 48 7.89 22.98 30.67
N ASN A 49 7.41 21.82 31.12
CA ASN A 49 6.46 21.02 30.36
C ASN A 49 5.14 21.79 30.16
N VAL A 50 4.53 21.65 28.98
CA VAL A 50 3.18 22.15 28.70
C VAL A 50 2.19 21.44 29.62
N GLY A 51 1.76 22.15 30.68
CA GLY A 51 0.87 21.64 31.70
C GLY A 51 1.43 21.67 33.11
N ASP A 52 2.72 22.01 33.27
CA ASP A 52 3.28 22.55 34.51
C ASP A 52 2.72 23.98 34.69
N VAL A 53 1.71 24.10 35.55
CA VAL A 53 0.91 25.34 35.67
C VAL A 53 1.68 26.40 36.44
N ASN A 54 2.60 25.99 37.30
CA ASN A 54 3.29 26.89 38.22
C ASN A 54 4.79 27.06 37.89
N GLY A 55 5.32 26.30 36.93
CA GLY A 55 6.70 26.37 36.44
C GLY A 55 7.72 25.94 37.49
N ASN A 56 7.42 24.89 38.26
CA ASN A 56 8.32 24.37 39.29
C ASN A 56 9.07 23.10 38.86
N ASN A 57 8.79 22.58 37.66
CA ASN A 57 9.36 21.33 37.15
C ASN A 57 9.00 20.11 38.01
N VAL A 58 7.80 20.12 38.60
CA VAL A 58 7.21 19.05 39.41
C VAL A 58 5.80 18.78 38.90
N LEU A 59 5.45 17.53 38.64
CA LEU A 59 4.09 17.16 38.23
C LEU A 59 3.16 17.17 39.45
N ASP A 60 2.53 18.32 39.69
CA ASP A 60 1.64 18.52 40.83
C ASP A 60 0.28 17.82 40.64
N ALA A 61 -0.41 17.58 41.76
CA ALA A 61 -1.76 17.03 41.75
C ALA A 61 -2.71 17.91 40.92
N GLY A 62 -3.37 17.31 39.93
CA GLY A 62 -4.27 18.00 38.99
C GLY A 62 -3.59 18.61 37.78
N GLU A 63 -2.26 18.52 37.66
CA GLU A 63 -1.54 18.89 36.45
C GLU A 63 -1.59 17.78 35.40
N THR A 64 -1.29 18.16 34.15
CA THR A 64 -1.25 17.23 33.02
C THR A 64 -0.16 17.64 32.07
N TRP A 65 0.96 16.91 32.12
CA TRP A 65 2.13 17.15 31.29
C TRP A 65 1.99 16.47 29.93
N LYS A 66 2.53 17.10 28.89
CA LYS A 66 2.49 16.62 27.50
C LYS A 66 3.84 16.11 27.04
N TYR A 67 3.78 15.03 26.27
CA TYR A 67 4.93 14.40 25.65
C TYR A 67 4.64 14.21 24.15
N ALA A 68 5.67 14.17 23.32
CA ALA A 68 5.55 13.91 21.90
C ALA A 68 6.82 13.29 21.34
N LYS A 69 6.66 12.34 20.42
CA LYS A 69 7.74 11.87 19.54
C LYS A 69 7.29 12.05 18.10
N ASN A 70 8.20 12.48 17.23
CA ASN A 70 7.97 12.44 15.79
C ASN A 70 8.49 11.10 15.28
N LEU A 71 7.59 10.31 14.70
CA LEU A 71 7.95 9.10 13.96
C LEU A 71 7.82 9.39 12.46
N THR A 72 8.64 8.71 11.66
CA THR A 72 8.35 8.57 10.23
C THR A 72 7.15 7.64 10.12
N VAL A 73 6.15 8.02 9.32
CA VAL A 73 5.02 7.14 9.02
C VAL A 73 5.59 5.86 8.40
N GLU A 74 5.32 4.74 9.04
CA GLU A 74 5.56 3.45 8.41
C GLU A 74 4.44 3.22 7.39
N ASP A 75 4.82 2.91 6.16
CA ASP A 75 3.86 2.51 5.15
C ASP A 75 3.39 1.09 5.49
N LEU A 76 2.28 1.02 6.23
CA LEU A 76 1.62 -0.23 6.59
C LEU A 76 0.65 -0.68 5.49
N SER A 77 0.76 -0.16 4.27
CA SER A 77 0.00 -0.68 3.14
C SER A 77 0.42 -2.13 2.92
N THR A 78 -0.51 -3.04 3.18
CA THR A 78 -0.39 -4.41 2.70
C THR A 78 -0.85 -4.41 1.25
N SER A 79 0.08 -4.61 0.32
CA SER A 79 -0.24 -4.80 -1.09
C SER A 79 -0.53 -6.28 -1.33
N GLU A 80 -1.81 -6.64 -1.48
CA GLU A 80 -2.19 -7.91 -2.07
C GLU A 80 -2.04 -7.81 -3.59
N THR A 81 -1.43 -8.82 -4.20
CA THR A 81 -1.32 -8.91 -5.67
C THR A 81 -2.31 -9.93 -6.20
N ILE A 82 -3.12 -9.51 -7.17
CA ILE A 82 -4.02 -10.37 -7.93
C ILE A 82 -3.44 -10.51 -9.33
N ARG A 83 -3.05 -11.74 -9.72
CA ARG A 83 -2.62 -12.05 -11.08
C ARG A 83 -3.77 -12.67 -11.87
N LEU A 84 -4.04 -12.09 -13.04
CA LEU A 84 -5.03 -12.53 -14.00
C LEU A 84 -4.30 -12.96 -15.27
N GLU A 85 -4.13 -14.26 -15.46
CA GLU A 85 -3.42 -14.81 -16.61
C GLU A 85 -4.26 -14.60 -17.88
N ALA A 86 -3.63 -14.09 -18.95
CA ALA A 86 -4.36 -13.65 -20.15
C ALA A 86 -5.00 -14.82 -20.91
N GLU A 87 -4.46 -16.03 -20.78
CA GLU A 87 -4.99 -17.26 -21.35
C GLU A 87 -6.32 -17.70 -20.71
N GLU A 88 -6.68 -17.16 -19.54
CA GLU A 88 -7.97 -17.41 -18.89
C GLU A 88 -9.08 -16.45 -19.38
N PHE A 89 -8.75 -15.48 -20.23
CA PHE A 89 -9.69 -14.45 -20.66
C PHE A 89 -10.62 -14.96 -21.79
N HIS A 90 -11.73 -14.26 -22.00
CA HIS A 90 -12.54 -14.43 -23.20
C HIS A 90 -11.80 -13.84 -24.41
N LEU A 91 -11.32 -14.71 -25.29
CA LEU A 91 -10.49 -14.35 -26.45
C LEU A 91 -11.31 -14.08 -27.72
N TYR A 92 -10.98 -12.99 -28.41
CA TYR A 92 -11.45 -12.67 -29.76
C TYR A 92 -10.27 -12.33 -30.67
N ASN A 93 -10.08 -13.11 -31.74
CA ASN A 93 -8.87 -13.06 -32.59
C ASN A 93 -7.57 -13.20 -31.80
N TYR A 94 -7.58 -13.98 -30.73
CA TYR A 94 -6.42 -14.40 -29.96
C TYR A 94 -6.44 -15.93 -29.82
N SER A 95 -5.28 -16.54 -29.61
CA SER A 95 -5.15 -17.94 -29.21
C SER A 95 -4.07 -18.08 -28.14
N VAL A 96 -4.28 -19.02 -27.25
CA VAL A 96 -3.26 -19.44 -26.28
C VAL A 96 -2.07 -20.08 -27.03
N GLU A 97 -0.86 -19.75 -26.59
CA GLU A 97 0.41 -20.27 -27.06
C GLU A 97 1.24 -20.70 -25.85
N HIS A 98 1.72 -21.94 -25.85
CA HIS A 98 2.61 -22.43 -24.80
C HIS A 98 3.99 -21.79 -24.92
N ASN A 99 4.50 -21.22 -23.82
CA ASN A 99 5.80 -20.59 -23.73
C ASN A 99 6.37 -20.70 -22.30
N ASN A 100 7.50 -21.42 -22.12
CA ASN A 100 8.08 -21.62 -20.78
C ASN A 100 8.66 -20.33 -20.14
N ASP A 101 8.80 -19.26 -20.92
CA ASP A 101 9.27 -17.96 -20.41
C ASP A 101 8.10 -17.06 -19.96
N ALA A 102 6.85 -17.47 -20.20
CA ALA A 102 5.65 -16.77 -19.73
C ALA A 102 5.20 -17.28 -18.35
N SER A 103 4.38 -16.49 -17.65
CA SER A 103 3.70 -16.94 -16.43
C SER A 103 2.88 -18.19 -16.75
N ALA A 104 2.83 -19.14 -15.81
CA ALA A 104 2.11 -20.41 -15.97
C ALA A 104 2.43 -21.23 -17.26
N ASP A 105 3.57 -20.96 -17.93
CA ASP A 105 3.99 -21.56 -19.19
C ASP A 105 3.08 -21.26 -20.41
N GLU A 106 2.19 -20.27 -20.33
CA GLU A 106 1.23 -19.91 -21.39
C GLU A 106 1.14 -18.39 -21.60
N LEU A 107 0.79 -17.97 -22.82
CA LEU A 107 0.50 -16.58 -23.17
C LEU A 107 -0.59 -16.53 -24.24
N ILE A 108 -1.13 -15.34 -24.54
CA ILE A 108 -2.02 -15.15 -25.70
C ILE A 108 -1.30 -14.47 -26.86
N ARG A 109 -1.44 -15.02 -28.07
CA ARG A 109 -0.96 -14.43 -29.33
C ARG A 109 -2.12 -14.02 -30.22
N ILE A 110 -2.03 -12.83 -30.79
CA ILE A 110 -3.03 -12.33 -31.75
C ILE A 110 -3.08 -13.19 -33.02
N ASN A 111 -4.29 -13.37 -33.55
CA ASN A 111 -4.58 -14.08 -34.80
C ASN A 111 -5.21 -13.10 -35.78
N GLY A 112 -4.36 -12.38 -36.54
CA GLY A 112 -4.75 -11.36 -37.51
C GLY A 112 -4.39 -9.94 -37.05
N HIS A 113 -4.83 -8.94 -37.81
CA HIS A 113 -4.39 -7.54 -37.63
C HIS A 113 -4.89 -6.85 -36.34
N GLN A 114 -5.98 -7.33 -35.74
CA GLN A 114 -6.47 -6.81 -34.45
C GLN A 114 -7.31 -7.86 -33.69
N GLY A 115 -7.29 -7.79 -32.37
CA GLY A 115 -8.01 -8.69 -31.47
C GLY A 115 -8.15 -8.11 -30.06
N HIS A 116 -8.91 -8.79 -29.20
CA HIS A 116 -8.97 -8.46 -27.77
C HIS A 116 -9.18 -9.71 -26.91
N ALA A 117 -8.76 -9.61 -25.65
CA ALA A 117 -9.00 -10.57 -24.59
C ALA A 117 -9.62 -9.83 -23.40
N SER A 118 -10.68 -10.39 -22.80
CA SER A 118 -11.41 -9.71 -21.73
C SER A 118 -11.82 -10.63 -20.58
N ILE A 119 -11.86 -10.09 -19.37
CA ILE A 119 -12.30 -10.80 -18.16
C ILE A 119 -13.12 -9.85 -17.27
N SER A 120 -14.11 -10.39 -16.56
CA SER A 120 -14.78 -9.67 -15.47
C SER A 120 -13.96 -9.76 -14.20
N PHE A 121 -13.67 -8.63 -13.57
CA PHE A 121 -12.96 -8.58 -12.30
C PHE A 121 -13.87 -9.05 -11.17
N HIS A 122 -13.38 -9.94 -10.32
CA HIS A 122 -14.13 -10.50 -9.19
C HIS A 122 -13.43 -10.27 -7.83
N GLY A 123 -12.36 -9.48 -7.80
CA GLY A 123 -11.71 -9.07 -6.55
C GLY A 123 -12.49 -7.98 -5.81
N GLU A 124 -11.93 -7.49 -4.71
CA GLU A 124 -12.52 -6.42 -3.91
C GLU A 124 -12.50 -5.08 -4.67
N THR A 125 -13.55 -4.28 -4.54
CA THR A 125 -13.54 -2.91 -5.09
C THR A 125 -12.49 -2.07 -4.34
N GLY A 126 -11.60 -1.39 -5.07
CA GLY A 126 -10.54 -0.59 -4.46
C GLY A 126 -9.66 0.13 -5.50
N GLU A 127 -8.58 0.75 -5.01
CA GLU A 127 -7.54 1.32 -5.87
C GLU A 127 -6.43 0.31 -6.13
N TYR A 128 -6.00 0.22 -7.39
CA TYR A 128 -4.99 -0.73 -7.84
C TYR A 128 -3.93 -0.03 -8.69
N ASP A 129 -2.67 -0.40 -8.48
CA ASP A 129 -1.65 -0.24 -9.51
C ASP A 129 -1.78 -1.40 -10.50
N VAL A 130 -1.72 -1.09 -11.80
CA VAL A 130 -1.94 -2.06 -12.88
C VAL A 130 -0.66 -2.25 -13.66
N LEU A 131 -0.14 -3.47 -13.64
CA LEU A 131 1.01 -3.91 -14.42
C LEU A 131 0.56 -4.95 -15.45
N ILE A 132 1.07 -4.86 -16.68
CA ILE A 132 0.75 -5.80 -17.75
C ILE A 132 2.04 -6.50 -18.17
N GLY A 133 2.04 -7.83 -18.12
CA GLY A 133 3.09 -8.67 -18.68
C GLY A 133 2.86 -8.89 -20.17
N TYR A 134 3.90 -8.71 -20.99
CA TYR A 134 3.82 -8.88 -22.44
C TYR A 134 5.20 -9.22 -23.03
N PHE A 135 5.23 -9.61 -24.31
CA PHE A 135 6.45 -9.87 -25.04
C PHE A 135 6.66 -8.81 -26.13
N GLU A 136 7.85 -8.24 -26.11
CA GLU A 136 8.31 -7.11 -26.92
C GLU A 136 9.37 -7.59 -27.92
N GLU A 137 8.94 -7.92 -29.13
CA GLU A 137 9.79 -8.51 -30.15
C GLU A 137 10.32 -7.44 -31.11
N ASN A 138 11.55 -7.58 -31.60
CA ASN A 138 12.16 -6.51 -32.42
C ASN A 138 11.98 -6.67 -33.94
N ASP A 139 10.89 -7.28 -34.41
CA ASP A 139 10.60 -7.50 -35.83
C ASP A 139 9.28 -6.89 -36.34
N GLY A 140 8.75 -5.89 -35.63
CA GLY A 140 7.61 -5.05 -36.05
C GLY A 140 7.39 -3.86 -35.12
N HIS A 141 6.18 -3.30 -35.16
CA HIS A 141 5.68 -2.26 -34.23
C HIS A 141 4.21 -2.53 -33.84
N ALA A 142 3.96 -3.68 -33.24
CA ALA A 142 2.64 -4.02 -32.70
C ALA A 142 2.19 -2.98 -31.66
N GLU A 143 0.89 -2.91 -31.41
CA GLU A 143 0.34 -1.98 -30.42
C GLU A 143 -0.51 -2.73 -29.39
N GLY A 144 -0.50 -2.25 -28.14
CA GLY A 144 -1.32 -2.75 -27.05
C GLY A 144 -2.15 -1.67 -26.39
N GLU A 145 -3.43 -1.96 -26.08
CA GLU A 145 -4.27 -1.12 -25.23
C GLU A 145 -4.74 -1.89 -23.99
N PHE A 146 -4.75 -1.20 -22.86
CA PHE A 146 -5.47 -1.63 -21.67
C PHE A 146 -6.74 -0.82 -21.48
N LYS A 147 -7.85 -1.50 -21.18
CA LYS A 147 -9.16 -0.86 -21.09
C LYS A 147 -9.95 -1.37 -19.88
N VAL A 148 -10.73 -0.47 -19.27
CA VAL A 148 -11.71 -0.79 -18.23
C VAL A 148 -13.09 -0.37 -18.72
N ASN A 149 -14.06 -1.27 -18.71
CA ASN A 149 -15.43 -1.05 -19.19
C ASN A 149 -15.49 -0.44 -20.61
N GLY A 150 -14.52 -0.81 -21.45
CA GLY A 150 -14.40 -0.31 -22.82
C GLY A 150 -13.73 1.06 -22.97
N HIS A 151 -13.37 1.74 -21.88
CA HIS A 151 -12.59 2.98 -21.90
C HIS A 151 -11.09 2.66 -21.89
N THR A 152 -10.34 3.21 -22.84
CA THR A 152 -8.88 3.04 -22.89
C THR A 152 -8.24 3.79 -21.72
N ILE A 153 -7.43 3.07 -20.94
CA ILE A 153 -6.67 3.58 -19.80
C ILE A 153 -5.22 3.85 -20.22
N ASP A 154 -4.61 2.90 -20.95
CA ASP A 154 -3.27 3.05 -21.53
C ASP A 154 -3.23 2.50 -22.96
N HIS A 155 -2.29 3.02 -23.75
CA HIS A 155 -2.01 2.60 -25.12
C HIS A 155 -0.53 2.78 -25.39
N TRP A 156 0.14 1.73 -25.86
CA TRP A 156 1.57 1.76 -26.17
C TRP A 156 1.89 0.98 -27.45
N ILE A 157 3.06 1.28 -27.99
CA ILE A 157 3.66 0.57 -29.13
C ILE A 157 4.71 -0.37 -28.55
N PHE A 158 4.83 -1.54 -29.16
CA PHE A 158 5.88 -2.48 -28.85
C PHE A 158 7.10 -2.04 -29.69
N ASP A 159 7.92 -1.15 -29.13
CA ASP A 159 9.08 -0.56 -29.85
C ASP A 159 10.41 -0.64 -29.08
N GLU A 160 10.46 -1.41 -27.98
CA GLU A 160 11.69 -1.59 -27.23
C GLU A 160 12.59 -2.67 -27.84
N HIS A 161 13.88 -2.38 -27.97
CA HIS A 161 14.81 -3.30 -28.61
C HIS A 161 15.48 -4.21 -27.58
N LEU A 162 14.75 -5.20 -27.06
CA LEU A 162 15.21 -6.06 -25.96
C LEU A 162 16.13 -7.23 -26.37
N GLY A 163 16.50 -7.29 -27.66
CA GLY A 163 17.58 -8.15 -28.14
C GLY A 163 17.15 -9.49 -28.75
N SER A 164 15.85 -9.71 -28.98
CA SER A 164 15.33 -10.87 -29.71
C SER A 164 14.09 -10.52 -30.53
N HIS A 165 13.84 -11.31 -31.58
CA HIS A 165 12.62 -11.27 -32.40
C HIS A 165 11.67 -12.45 -32.07
N LEU A 166 11.90 -13.10 -30.94
CA LEU A 166 11.15 -14.27 -30.48
C LEU A 166 10.56 -13.97 -29.11
N PRO A 167 9.42 -14.58 -28.74
CA PRO A 167 8.85 -14.40 -27.42
C PRO A 167 9.62 -15.30 -26.46
N ASN A 168 10.62 -14.76 -25.77
CA ASN A 168 11.46 -15.49 -24.84
C ASN A 168 11.86 -14.59 -23.65
N ALA A 169 12.65 -15.13 -22.72
CA ALA A 169 13.07 -14.40 -21.52
C ALA A 169 13.76 -13.04 -21.78
N HIS A 170 14.31 -12.78 -22.97
CA HIS A 170 14.86 -11.46 -23.31
C HIS A 170 13.78 -10.43 -23.64
N THR A 171 12.67 -10.86 -24.21
CA THR A 171 11.59 -10.00 -24.72
C THR A 171 10.39 -9.94 -23.78
N ALA A 172 10.32 -10.84 -22.79
CA ALA A 172 9.38 -10.73 -21.68
C ALA A 172 9.65 -9.43 -20.89
N THR A 173 8.64 -8.56 -20.82
CA THR A 173 8.73 -7.26 -20.15
C THR A 173 7.38 -6.88 -19.55
N THR A 174 7.31 -5.73 -18.89
CA THR A 174 6.12 -5.24 -18.22
C THR A 174 5.84 -3.77 -18.51
N ARG A 175 4.55 -3.40 -18.50
CA ARG A 175 4.08 -2.03 -18.68
C ARG A 175 3.19 -1.65 -17.50
N THR A 176 3.54 -0.58 -16.78
CA THR A 176 2.61 0.05 -15.83
C THR A 176 1.55 0.80 -16.62
N ALA A 177 0.34 0.25 -16.68
CA ALA A 177 -0.77 0.82 -17.43
C ALA A 177 -1.51 1.91 -16.63
N ALA A 178 -1.53 1.79 -15.30
CA ALA A 178 -2.07 2.82 -14.43
C ALA A 178 -1.51 2.68 -13.01
N GLU A 179 -1.52 3.80 -12.29
CA GLU A 179 -1.30 3.86 -10.84
C GLU A 179 -2.57 4.43 -10.19
N HIS A 180 -2.95 3.91 -9.02
CA HIS A 180 -4.14 4.35 -8.28
C HIS A 180 -5.43 4.30 -9.13
N LEU A 181 -5.60 3.26 -9.95
CA LEU A 181 -6.82 3.08 -10.73
C LEU A 181 -7.91 2.45 -9.86
N THR A 182 -9.04 3.13 -9.70
CA THR A 182 -10.21 2.52 -9.09
C THR A 182 -10.76 1.42 -10.00
N ILE A 183 -10.83 0.19 -9.50
CA ILE A 183 -11.44 -0.96 -10.18
C ILE A 183 -12.53 -1.51 -9.25
N GLU A 184 -13.73 -1.67 -9.78
CA GLU A 184 -14.87 -2.21 -9.05
C GLU A 184 -15.09 -3.68 -9.38
N THR A 185 -15.56 -4.45 -8.39
CA THR A 185 -16.02 -5.81 -8.64
C THR A 185 -17.11 -5.81 -9.73
N GLY A 186 -16.94 -6.63 -10.76
CA GLY A 186 -17.78 -6.69 -11.95
C GLY A 186 -17.28 -5.87 -13.15
N ASP A 187 -16.27 -5.02 -12.98
CA ASP A 187 -15.66 -4.29 -14.10
C ASP A 187 -15.08 -5.25 -15.15
N VAL A 188 -15.13 -4.84 -16.42
CA VAL A 188 -14.54 -5.62 -17.52
C VAL A 188 -13.17 -5.05 -17.86
N LEU A 189 -12.13 -5.84 -17.60
CA LEU A 189 -10.75 -5.56 -17.98
C LEU A 189 -10.49 -6.14 -19.38
N THR A 190 -9.86 -5.37 -20.25
CA THR A 190 -9.59 -5.78 -21.63
C THR A 190 -8.16 -5.45 -22.04
N LEU A 191 -7.48 -6.45 -22.60
CA LEU A 191 -6.26 -6.29 -23.38
C LEU A 191 -6.65 -6.29 -24.86
N LYS A 192 -6.26 -5.26 -25.60
CA LYS A 192 -6.47 -5.18 -27.06
C LYS A 192 -5.12 -5.08 -27.73
N GLY A 193 -4.95 -5.80 -28.84
CA GLY A 193 -3.73 -5.72 -29.63
C GLY A 193 -3.99 -5.44 -31.10
N TYR A 194 -2.98 -4.86 -31.73
CA TYR A 194 -2.86 -4.65 -33.17
C TYR A 194 -1.52 -5.21 -33.62
N GLU A 195 -1.53 -6.02 -34.67
CA GLU A 195 -0.32 -6.59 -35.26
C GLU A 195 0.26 -5.65 -36.32
N ASP A 196 1.60 -5.60 -36.40
CA ASP A 196 2.32 -4.94 -37.48
C ASP A 196 3.41 -5.85 -38.06
N GLY A 197 3.07 -6.52 -39.16
CA GLY A 197 4.00 -7.30 -39.96
C GLY A 197 4.35 -8.64 -39.35
N TYR A 198 5.53 -8.74 -38.73
CA TYR A 198 5.99 -9.97 -38.09
C TYR A 198 5.91 -9.91 -36.56
N GLU A 199 5.58 -8.76 -35.99
CA GLU A 199 5.39 -8.62 -34.56
C GLU A 199 3.93 -8.86 -34.19
N PHE A 200 3.71 -9.88 -33.36
CA PHE A 200 2.40 -10.22 -32.84
C PHE A 200 2.27 -9.63 -31.44
N ALA A 201 1.23 -8.85 -31.20
CA ALA A 201 0.86 -8.43 -29.84
C ALA A 201 0.61 -9.68 -28.97
N ARG A 202 1.58 -10.01 -28.11
CA ARG A 202 1.53 -11.13 -27.17
C ARG A 202 1.45 -10.63 -25.74
N PHE A 203 0.40 -11.04 -25.03
CA PHE A 203 0.19 -10.69 -23.63
C PHE A 203 0.29 -11.93 -22.76
N ASP A 204 0.85 -11.77 -21.57
CA ASP A 204 1.06 -12.80 -20.58
C ASP A 204 -0.01 -12.66 -19.48
N TYR A 205 -0.01 -11.55 -18.75
CA TYR A 205 -0.95 -11.34 -17.63
C TYR A 205 -1.30 -9.89 -17.37
N ILE A 206 -2.33 -9.67 -16.56
CA ILE A 206 -2.55 -8.45 -15.79
C ILE A 206 -2.24 -8.75 -14.33
N GLU A 207 -1.41 -7.92 -13.70
CA GLU A 207 -1.19 -7.93 -12.26
C GLU A 207 -1.75 -6.66 -11.64
N LEU A 208 -2.58 -6.83 -10.62
CA LEU A 208 -3.22 -5.77 -9.86
C LEU A 208 -2.65 -5.77 -8.45
N SER A 209 -2.01 -4.68 -8.04
CA SER A 209 -1.51 -4.49 -6.68
C SER A 209 -2.48 -3.60 -5.92
N SER A 210 -3.21 -4.16 -4.94
CA SER A 210 -4.16 -3.41 -4.14
C SER A 210 -3.44 -2.34 -3.31
N LYS A 211 -3.95 -1.12 -3.29
CA LYS A 211 -3.55 -0.12 -2.30
C LYS A 211 -4.55 -0.15 -1.15
N SER A 212 -4.13 -0.74 -0.02
CA SER A 212 -4.85 -0.54 1.23
C SER A 212 -4.25 0.66 1.96
N ASP A 213 -5.05 1.71 2.15
CA ASP A 213 -4.71 2.81 3.07
C ASP A 213 -4.92 2.33 4.51
N GLY A 214 -4.05 1.43 4.97
CA GLY A 214 -4.02 1.03 6.37
C GLY A 214 -3.47 2.16 7.24
N ILE A 215 -4.30 3.09 7.69
CA ILE A 215 -3.93 4.01 8.78
C ILE A 215 -4.17 3.28 10.10
N TYR A 216 -3.10 2.76 10.68
CA TYR A 216 -3.11 2.23 12.04
C TYR A 216 -2.75 3.37 13.02
N GLU A 217 -3.63 3.68 13.97
CA GLU A 217 -3.35 4.63 15.04
C GLU A 217 -2.90 3.88 16.30
N ASN A 218 -1.70 4.22 16.80
CA ASN A 218 -1.27 3.84 18.14
C ASN A 218 -1.72 4.94 19.13
N VAL A 219 -2.50 4.57 20.15
CA VAL A 219 -3.04 5.49 21.16
C VAL A 219 -2.53 5.08 22.53
N ALA A 220 -1.47 5.74 23.00
CA ALA A 220 -0.97 5.56 24.36
C ALA A 220 -1.64 6.54 25.33
N THR A 221 -2.26 6.02 26.39
CA THR A 221 -2.68 6.79 27.57
C THR A 221 -1.95 6.26 28.81
N VAL A 222 -1.24 7.14 29.53
CA VAL A 222 -0.55 6.79 30.78
C VAL A 222 -1.26 7.48 31.95
N GLU A 223 -1.85 6.69 32.85
CA GLU A 223 -2.45 7.20 34.09
C GLU A 223 -1.51 6.89 35.27
N VAL A 224 -1.17 7.92 36.06
CA VAL A 224 -0.40 7.74 37.30
C VAL A 224 -1.38 7.68 38.48
N GLY A 225 -1.46 6.54 39.16
CA GLY A 225 -2.31 6.32 40.32
C GLY A 225 -1.52 5.77 41.52
N ASP A 226 -1.71 6.35 42.71
CA ASP A 226 -1.28 5.84 44.03
C ASP A 226 0.14 5.21 44.11
N GLY A 227 1.12 5.80 43.43
CA GLY A 227 2.53 5.38 43.48
C GLY A 227 2.89 4.22 42.55
N TYR A 228 2.04 3.88 41.58
CA TYR A 228 2.34 2.96 40.49
C TYR A 228 1.94 3.58 39.14
N LEU A 229 2.82 3.45 38.15
CA LEU A 229 2.50 3.74 36.75
C LEU A 229 1.64 2.59 36.23
N PHE A 230 0.39 2.85 35.87
CA PHE A 230 -0.43 1.91 35.12
C PHE A 230 -0.41 2.38 33.67
N SER A 231 0.25 1.63 32.78
CA SER A 231 -0.15 1.72 31.38
C SER A 231 -1.52 1.02 31.30
N SER A 232 -2.57 1.79 31.04
CA SER A 232 -3.77 1.19 30.45
C SER A 232 -3.49 1.08 28.97
N ASP A 233 -2.53 0.23 28.62
CA ASP A 233 -2.31 -0.10 27.24
C ASP A 233 -3.52 -0.92 26.78
N ILE A 234 -4.49 -0.20 26.19
CA ILE A 234 -5.40 -0.79 25.22
C ILE A 234 -4.91 -0.26 23.87
N SER A 235 -3.68 -0.58 23.49
CA SER A 235 -3.27 -0.76 22.09
C SER A 235 -4.01 -1.95 21.46
N GLY A 236 -5.31 -2.07 21.71
CA GLY A 236 -6.17 -2.81 20.81
C GLY A 236 -6.25 -1.98 19.55
N TYR A 237 -5.64 -2.46 18.46
CA TYR A 237 -5.86 -1.95 17.10
C TYR A 237 -7.35 -1.64 16.91
N ILE A 238 -7.74 -0.36 16.91
CA ILE A 238 -9.10 0.02 16.55
C ILE A 238 -9.09 0.19 15.04
N ASN A 239 -9.63 -0.81 14.35
CA ASN A 239 -9.99 -0.70 12.95
C ASN A 239 -10.90 0.54 12.82
N PRO A 240 -10.57 1.56 12.01
CA PRO A 240 -11.50 2.64 11.79
C PRO A 240 -12.76 2.03 11.20
N GLU A 241 -13.90 2.13 11.92
CA GLU A 241 -15.16 1.75 11.32
C GLU A 241 -15.30 2.55 10.03
N THR A 242 -15.51 1.84 8.94
CA THR A 242 -15.74 2.41 7.62
C THR A 242 -16.93 3.35 7.77
N THR A 243 -16.67 4.65 7.92
CA THR A 243 -17.72 5.65 7.77
C THR A 243 -18.14 5.61 6.33
N VAL A 244 -19.21 4.85 6.06
CA VAL A 244 -19.96 4.95 4.81
C VAL A 244 -20.51 6.37 4.78
N VAL A 245 -19.92 7.22 3.93
CA VAL A 245 -20.38 8.59 3.68
C VAL A 245 -21.62 8.54 2.78
#